data_AF-A0A9D1NEF3-F1
#
_entry.id   AF-A0A9D1NEF3-F1
#
_cell.length_a   1.000
_cell.length_b   1.000
_cell.length_c   1.000
_cell.angle_alpha   90.00
_cell.angle_beta   90.00
_cell.angle_gamma   90.00
#
_symmetry.space_group_name_H-M   'P 1'
#
loop_
_entity.id
_entity.type
_entity.pdbx_description
1 polymer ?
#
loop_
_entity_poly.entity_id
_entity_poly.type
_entity_poly.pdbx_seq_one_letter_code
_entity_poly.pdbx_strand_id
1 'polypeptide(L)' 'MVREISYKATCDMLGCKNEAKYCLFTKKRFSPKIHFCESCKKGLYEELGKSIVPRSLDAPYSPKRLSKF' A
#
# COMPACT_ATOMS: atom_id res chain seq x y z
N MET A 1 -1.93 2.07 -5.89
CA MET A 1 -1.27 1.52 -7.08
C MET A 1 0.19 1.92 -7.03
N VAL A 2 1.09 0.94 -7.11
CA VAL A 2 2.53 1.18 -7.14
C VAL A 2 2.95 1.47 -8.58
N ARG A 3 3.80 2.48 -8.79
CA ARG A 3 4.37 2.84 -10.09
C ARG A 3 5.88 3.00 -9.97
N GLU A 4 6.59 2.75 -11.05
CA GLU A 4 8.02 3.07 -11.16
C GLU A 4 8.21 4.58 -11.33
N ILE A 5 9.29 5.11 -10.77
CA ILE A 5 9.66 6.52 -10.87
C ILE A 5 10.95 6.68 -11.69
N SER A 6 10.96 7.70 -12.55
CA SER A 6 12.11 8.02 -13.42
C SER A 6 13.00 9.14 -12.87
N TYR A 7 12.65 9.67 -11.69
CA TYR A 7 13.37 10.76 -11.02
C TYR A 7 14.08 10.25 -9.77
N LYS A 8 15.15 10.93 -9.37
CA LYS A 8 15.88 10.60 -8.14
C LYS A 8 15.05 11.01 -6.93
N ALA A 9 14.66 10.03 -6.11
CA ALA A 9 14.01 10.23 -4.83
C ALA A 9 14.65 9.32 -3.79
N THR A 10 14.62 9.71 -2.53
CA THR A 10 15.06 8.88 -1.41
C THR A 10 13.93 7.97 -0.94
N CYS A 11 14.26 6.79 -0.41
CA CYS A 11 13.28 5.91 0.22
C CYS A 11 12.69 6.56 1.48
N ASP A 12 11.36 6.60 1.61
CA ASP A 12 10.65 7.18 2.77
C ASP A 12 10.62 6.25 4.00
N MET A 13 11.20 5.04 3.89
CA MET A 13 11.21 4.06 4.97
C MET A 13 12.29 4.40 6.00
N LEU A 14 11.90 4.40 7.28
CA LEU A 14 12.77 4.65 8.42
C LEU A 14 14.04 3.78 8.36
N GLY A 15 15.21 4.43 8.34
CA GLY A 15 16.51 3.75 8.31
C GLY A 15 17.00 3.32 6.93
N CYS A 16 16.22 3.50 5.86
CA CYS A 16 16.66 3.18 4.50
C CYS A 16 17.26 4.42 3.81
N LYS A 17 18.54 4.35 3.40
CA LYS A 17 19.24 5.41 2.64
C LYS A 17 19.33 5.13 1.14
N ASN A 18 18.59 4.12 0.66
CA ASN A 18 18.64 3.71 -0.75
C ASN A 18 17.84 4.66 -1.63
N GLU A 19 18.20 4.70 -2.91
CA GLU A 19 17.43 5.40 -3.94
C GLU A 19 16.08 4.69 -4.13
N ALA A 20 15.00 5.49 -4.13
CA ALA A 20 13.66 5.00 -4.40
C ALA A 20 13.51 4.73 -5.89
N LYS A 21 12.92 3.58 -6.23
CA LYS A 21 12.57 3.19 -7.60
C LYS A 21 11.06 3.14 -7.84
N TYR A 22 10.30 3.09 -6.75
CA TYR A 22 8.85 2.93 -6.78
C TYR A 22 8.16 4.00 -5.94
N CYS A 23 6.93 4.33 -6.33
CA CYS A 23 6.06 5.25 -5.62
C CYS A 23 4.65 4.64 -5.48
N LEU A 24 4.08 4.70 -4.28
CA LEU A 24 2.69 4.31 -4.01
C LEU A 24 1.78 5.51 -4.23
N PHE A 25 0.94 5.42 -5.25
CA PHE A 25 -0.16 6.35 -5.50
C PHE A 25 -1.45 5.79 -4.92
N THR A 26 -2.07 6.46 -3.97
CA THR A 26 -3.44 6.13 -3.55
C THR A 26 -4.44 6.93 -4.42
N LYS A 27 -5.65 6.40 -4.64
CA LYS A 27 -6.68 7.08 -5.45
C LYS A 27 -7.26 8.33 -4.78
N LYS A 28 -6.95 8.60 -3.51
CA LYS A 28 -7.47 9.78 -2.80
C LYS A 28 -6.58 10.99 -3.10
N ARG A 29 -7.20 12.10 -3.50
CA ARG A 29 -6.55 13.36 -3.93
C ARG A 29 -5.54 13.94 -2.93
N PHE A 30 -5.65 13.60 -1.64
CA PHE A 30 -4.85 14.14 -0.54
C PHE A 30 -3.90 13.12 0.11
N SER A 31 -3.69 11.94 -0.47
CA SER A 31 -2.77 10.99 0.14
C SER A 31 -1.32 11.32 -0.20
N PRO A 32 -0.42 11.29 0.80
CA PRO A 32 1.01 11.46 0.56
C PRO A 32 1.51 10.35 -0.39
N LYS A 33 2.37 10.75 -1.32
CA LYS A 33 3.10 9.82 -2.20
C LYS A 33 4.23 9.21 -1.38
N ILE A 34 4.21 7.89 -1.24
CA ILE A 34 5.25 7.16 -0.48
C ILE A 34 6.24 6.60 -1.49
N HIS A 35 7.52 6.89 -1.35
CA HIS A 35 8.59 6.38 -2.20
C HIS A 35 9.34 5.26 -1.50
N PHE A 36 9.68 4.21 -2.23
CA PHE A 36 10.40 3.07 -1.68
C PHE A 36 11.37 2.47 -2.68
N CYS A 37 12.46 1.93 -2.12
CA CYS A 37 13.40 1.11 -2.86
C CYS A 37 12.86 -0.31 -3.07
N GLU A 38 13.54 -1.09 -3.92
CA GLU A 38 13.15 -2.47 -4.23
C GLU A 38 13.14 -3.39 -3.02
N SER A 39 14.09 -3.20 -2.09
CA SER A 39 14.19 -4.00 -0.86
C SER A 39 13.03 -3.71 0.09
N CYS A 40 12.73 -2.44 0.32
CA CYS A 40 11.61 -2.01 1.16
C CYS A 40 10.24 -2.40 0.58
N LYS A 41 10.12 -2.45 -0.75
CA LYS A 41 8.91 -2.95 -1.41
C LYS A 41 8.62 -4.39 -0.98
N LYS A 42 9.62 -5.28 -0.99
CA LYS A 42 9.44 -6.69 -0.60
C LYS A 42 8.98 -6.81 0.86
N GLY A 43 9.66 -6.12 1.78
CA GLY A 43 9.27 -6.11 3.19
C GLY A 43 7.85 -5.60 3.42
N LEU A 44 7.48 -4.51 2.75
CA LEU A 44 6.12 -3.94 2.82
C LEU A 44 5.05 -4.94 2.35
N TYR A 45 5.28 -5.64 1.23
CA TYR A 45 4.35 -6.65 0.74
C TYR A 45 4.26 -7.86 1.66
N GLU A 46 5.38 -8.27 2.29
CA GLU A 46 5.39 -9.38 3.24
C GLU A 46 4.59 -9.05 4.50
N GLU A 47 4.74 -7.84 5.04
CA GLU A 47 3.99 -7.32 6.19
C GLU A 47 2.50 -7.14 5.87
N LEU A 48 2.19 -6.60 4.68
CA LEU A 48 0.81 -6.50 4.18
C LEU A 48 0.17 -7.87 3.98
N GLY A 49 0.95 -8.86 3.49
CA GLY A 49 0.50 -10.24 3.34
C GLY A 49 0.11 -10.89 4.67
N LYS A 50 0.88 -10.61 5.73
CA LYS A 50 0.55 -11.05 7.11
C LYS A 50 -0.70 -10.35 7.66
N SER A 51 -0.91 -9.09 7.29
CA SER A 51 -2.06 -8.28 7.76
C SER A 51 -3.36 -8.56 7.01
N ILE A 52 -3.29 -8.99 5.74
CA ILE A 52 -4.45 -9.44 4.96
C ILE A 52 -4.81 -10.85 5.44
N VAL A 53 -5.51 -10.92 6.56
CA VAL A 53 -6.20 -12.14 6.96
C VAL A 53 -7.34 -12.33 5.96
N PRO A 54 -7.39 -13.45 5.20
CA PRO A 54 -8.56 -13.76 4.39
C PRO A 54 -9.76 -13.84 5.33
N ARG A 55 -10.76 -12.97 5.12
CA ARG A 55 -12.02 -13.08 5.86
C ARG A 55 -12.66 -14.40 5.46
N SER A 56 -13.06 -15.19 6.45
CA SER A 56 -13.84 -16.41 6.24
C SER A 56 -15.04 -16.10 5.35
N LEU A 57 -15.25 -16.91 4.30
CA LEU A 57 -16.42 -16.80 3.42
C LEU A 57 -17.73 -17.03 4.18
N ASP A 58 -17.65 -17.71 5.34
CA ASP A 58 -18.75 -18.02 6.25
C ASP A 58 -18.95 -16.95 7.35
N ALA A 59 -18.96 -15.67 6.99
CA ALA A 59 -19.54 -14.67 7.88
C ALA A 59 -21.07 -14.70 7.68
N PRO A 60 -21.89 -15.12 8.67
CA PRO A 60 -23.36 -15.20 8.53
C PRO A 60 -24.07 -13.84 8.42
N TYR A 61 -23.34 -12.76 8.17
CA TYR A 61 -23.91 -11.42 8.07
C TYR A 61 -23.22 -10.58 7.00
N SER A 62 -23.81 -10.59 5.81
CA SER A 62 -23.58 -9.56 4.80
C SER A 62 -24.29 -8.29 5.27
N PRO A 63 -23.61 -7.19 5.68
CA PRO A 63 -24.32 -5.95 5.93
C PRO A 63 -24.93 -5.51 4.60
N LYS A 64 -26.27 -5.53 4.56
CA LYS A 64 -27.08 -5.02 3.45
C LYS A 64 -26.56 -3.64 3.07
N ARG A 65 -26.48 -3.37 1.75
CA ARG A 65 -26.39 -2.01 1.24
C ARG A 65 -27.49 -1.19 1.91
N LEU A 66 -27.13 -0.24 2.78
CA LEU A 66 -28.03 0.87 3.09
C LEU A 66 -28.13 1.73 1.83
N SER A 67 -29.04 1.33 0.94
CA SER A 67 -29.66 2.22 -0.02
C SER A 67 -30.76 3.02 0.68
N LYS A 68 -30.77 4.34 0.44
CA LYS A 68 -31.74 5.37 0.92
C LYS A 68 -31.54 5.76 2.39
N PHE A 69 -31.36 7.04 2.72
CA PHE A 69 -32.17 8.21 2.33
C PHE A 69 -31.35 9.35 1.71
#